data_AF-A0A9D9LHC1-F1
#
_entry.id   AF-A0A9D9LHC1-F1
#
_cell.length_a   1.000
_cell.length_b   1.000
_cell.length_c   1.000
_cell.angle_alpha   90.00
_cell.angle_beta   90.00
_cell.angle_gamma   90.00
#
_symmetry.space_group_name_H-M   'P 1'
#
loop_
_entity.id
_entity.type
_entity.pdbx_description
1 polymer ?
#
loop_
_entity_poly.entity_id
_entity_poly.type
_entity_poly.pdbx_seq_one_letter_code
_entity_poly.pdbx_strand_id
1 'polypeptide(L)'
;MEQTERDALLAVVRSTPDRLKAALAGVPKKLLMWRPAPGKWSIHEIVCHMRDAERQGYLHRYTEILAKDNPTFPDVDGDALALERQYRRLNLREVLRDWRAARKESLALLRRVKGGQWTRIGTHEILGPMSLETVLQRQAHGNDEAHLVQIENIKTRWQILSTLQETPKAVAAVFRGASDDLARRKPAPDKWSMLEILCHLRDVEQLFVERYGKVANHDRPQLRTINQEALAATLRYNEDDPAVALREFQAFRAETVALLSALAQPSWERVGLHPKRGDFSIAANAVMHVAHDANHLARLRALREQAE
;
A
#
# COMPACT_ATOMS: atom_id res chain seq x y z
N MET A 1 -16.32 -6.64 -29.13
CA MET A 1 -14.93 -6.26 -28.83
C MET A 1 -14.04 -6.73 -29.98
N GLU A 2 -12.98 -6.00 -30.34
CA GLU A 2 -12.06 -6.46 -31.38
C GLU A 2 -11.26 -7.70 -30.94
N GLN A 3 -10.71 -8.47 -31.89
CA GLN A 3 -9.91 -9.65 -31.56
C GLN A 3 -8.64 -9.28 -30.78
N THR A 4 -8.00 -8.16 -31.14
CA THR A 4 -6.80 -7.61 -30.48
C THR A 4 -7.06 -7.29 -29.01
N GLU A 5 -8.19 -6.64 -28.71
CA GLU A 5 -8.64 -6.35 -27.35
C GLU A 5 -8.89 -7.64 -26.55
N ARG A 6 -9.57 -8.63 -27.15
CA ARG A 6 -9.79 -9.95 -26.51
C ARG A 6 -8.47 -10.67 -26.21
N ASP A 7 -7.52 -10.63 -27.13
CA ASP A 7 -6.21 -11.25 -26.95
C ASP A 7 -5.42 -10.57 -25.83
N ALA A 8 -5.52 -9.24 -25.68
CA ALA A 8 -4.93 -8.51 -24.57
C ALA A 8 -5.53 -8.92 -23.22
N LEU A 9 -6.85 -9.03 -23.11
CA LEU A 9 -7.52 -9.50 -21.88
C LEU A 9 -7.13 -10.94 -21.52
N LEU A 10 -7.06 -11.83 -22.52
CA LEU A 10 -6.60 -13.20 -22.33
C LEU A 10 -5.13 -13.26 -21.90
N ALA A 11 -4.28 -12.35 -22.40
CA ALA A 11 -2.88 -12.25 -21.98
C ALA A 11 -2.76 -11.83 -20.50
N VAL A 12 -3.59 -10.87 -20.05
CA VAL A 12 -3.69 -10.51 -18.62
C VAL A 12 -4.04 -11.75 -17.80
N VAL A 13 -5.20 -12.36 -18.07
CA VAL A 13 -5.68 -13.55 -17.35
C VAL A 13 -4.67 -14.71 -17.39
N ARG A 14 -3.94 -14.89 -18.49
CA ARG A 14 -2.90 -15.93 -18.58
C ARG A 14 -1.68 -15.64 -17.71
N SER A 15 -1.27 -14.38 -17.61
CA SER A 15 -0.03 -13.98 -16.90
C SER A 15 -0.23 -13.75 -15.39
N THR A 16 -1.46 -13.48 -14.93
CA THR A 16 -1.76 -13.20 -13.51
C THR A 16 -1.20 -14.24 -12.54
N PRO A 17 -1.25 -15.57 -12.79
CA PRO A 17 -0.70 -16.55 -11.84
C PRO A 17 0.80 -16.40 -11.54
N ASP A 18 1.59 -16.04 -12.54
CA ASP A 18 3.03 -15.82 -12.40
C ASP A 18 3.32 -14.45 -11.78
N ARG A 19 2.54 -13.44 -12.16
CA ARG A 19 2.62 -12.10 -11.54
C ARG A 19 2.25 -12.14 -10.06
N LEU A 20 1.21 -12.87 -9.68
CA LEU A 20 0.83 -13.06 -8.28
C LEU A 20 1.93 -13.82 -7.52
N LYS A 21 2.51 -14.87 -8.13
CA LYS A 21 3.64 -15.59 -7.52
C LYS A 21 4.81 -14.65 -7.24
N ALA A 22 5.15 -13.79 -8.19
CA ALA A 22 6.21 -12.80 -8.04
C ALA A 22 5.86 -11.76 -6.96
N ALA A 23 4.64 -11.24 -6.95
CA ALA A 23 4.18 -10.25 -5.98
C ALA A 23 4.23 -10.77 -4.52
N LEU A 24 4.02 -12.08 -4.33
CA LEU A 24 4.07 -12.76 -3.02
C LEU A 24 5.47 -13.24 -2.62
N ALA A 25 6.46 -13.20 -3.51
CA ALA A 25 7.81 -13.66 -3.22
C ALA A 25 8.46 -12.81 -2.11
N GLY A 26 9.02 -13.46 -1.09
CA GLY A 26 9.70 -12.79 0.02
C GLY A 26 8.78 -12.03 0.98
N VAL A 27 7.46 -12.04 0.80
CA VAL A 27 6.53 -11.33 1.68
C VAL A 27 6.46 -12.04 3.05
N PRO A 28 6.81 -11.36 4.16
CA PRO A 28 6.83 -11.99 5.48
C PRO A 28 5.41 -12.32 5.95
N LYS A 29 5.28 -13.39 6.75
CA LYS A 29 3.97 -13.86 7.26
C LYS A 29 3.20 -12.76 7.99
N LYS A 30 3.87 -11.88 8.73
CA LYS A 30 3.24 -10.73 9.39
C LYS A 30 2.54 -9.80 8.38
N LEU A 31 3.19 -9.47 7.26
CA LEU A 31 2.61 -8.65 6.19
C LEU A 31 1.49 -9.39 5.46
N LEU A 32 1.67 -10.68 5.14
CA LEU A 32 0.61 -11.48 4.51
C LEU A 32 -0.71 -11.43 5.27
N MET A 33 -0.65 -11.40 6.61
CA MET A 33 -1.81 -11.41 7.50
C MET A 33 -2.25 -10.02 7.98
N TRP A 34 -1.48 -8.98 7.65
CA TRP A 34 -1.74 -7.60 8.07
C TRP A 34 -2.87 -7.00 7.23
N ARG A 35 -3.79 -6.29 7.90
CA ARG A 35 -4.90 -5.59 7.27
C ARG A 35 -4.61 -4.08 7.28
N PRO A 36 -4.80 -3.37 6.16
CA PRO A 36 -4.45 -1.96 6.06
C PRO A 36 -5.38 -1.01 6.82
N ALA A 37 -6.59 -1.46 7.14
CA ALA A 37 -7.56 -0.74 7.96
C ALA A 37 -8.61 -1.73 8.51
N PRO A 38 -9.39 -1.35 9.54
CA PRO A 38 -10.56 -2.11 9.96
C PRO A 38 -11.50 -2.42 8.78
N GLY A 39 -12.01 -3.65 8.72
CA GLY A 39 -12.89 -4.09 7.64
C GLY A 39 -12.23 -4.27 6.26
N LYS A 40 -10.91 -4.11 6.13
CA LYS A 40 -10.18 -4.38 4.87
C LYS A 40 -9.46 -5.72 4.91
N TRP A 41 -9.32 -6.35 3.75
CA TRP A 41 -8.63 -7.63 3.63
C TRP A 41 -7.11 -7.48 3.66
N SER A 42 -6.46 -8.51 4.19
CA SER A 42 -5.02 -8.73 4.06
C SER A 42 -4.66 -9.36 2.70
N ILE A 43 -3.37 -9.40 2.36
CA ILE A 43 -2.88 -10.08 1.14
C ILE A 43 -3.34 -11.54 1.13
N HIS A 44 -3.29 -12.23 2.26
CA HIS A 44 -3.74 -13.61 2.39
C HIS A 44 -5.22 -13.76 2.00
N GLU A 45 -6.07 -12.88 2.49
CA GLU A 45 -7.52 -12.91 2.25
C GLU A 45 -7.86 -12.55 0.80
N ILE A 46 -7.12 -11.60 0.20
CA ILE A 46 -7.22 -11.28 -1.23
C ILE A 46 -6.93 -12.52 -2.08
N VAL A 47 -5.87 -13.27 -1.78
CA VAL A 47 -5.54 -14.49 -2.54
C VAL A 47 -6.63 -15.57 -2.40
N CYS A 48 -7.21 -15.72 -1.21
CA CYS A 48 -8.37 -16.60 -1.00
C CYS A 48 -9.59 -16.15 -1.83
N HIS A 49 -9.87 -14.85 -1.85
CA HIS A 49 -10.93 -14.28 -2.68
C HIS A 49 -10.67 -14.52 -4.17
N MET A 50 -9.46 -14.27 -4.68
CA MET A 50 -9.12 -14.54 -6.08
C MET A 50 -9.36 -16.01 -6.47
N ARG A 51 -9.07 -16.95 -5.56
CA ARG A 51 -9.36 -18.39 -5.73
C ARG A 51 -10.86 -18.65 -5.88
N ASP A 52 -11.67 -18.03 -5.04
CA ASP A 52 -13.12 -18.24 -5.02
C ASP A 52 -13.83 -17.50 -6.16
N ALA A 53 -13.39 -16.28 -6.49
CA ALA A 53 -13.85 -15.52 -7.66
C ALA A 53 -13.56 -16.28 -8.97
N GLU A 54 -12.39 -16.92 -9.09
CA GLU A 54 -12.06 -17.76 -10.26
C GLU A 54 -13.03 -18.94 -10.40
N ARG A 55 -13.24 -19.70 -9.32
CA ARG A 55 -14.00 -20.96 -9.35
C ARG A 55 -15.50 -20.74 -9.45
N GLN A 56 -16.04 -19.90 -8.55
CA GLN A 56 -17.48 -19.72 -8.37
C GLN A 56 -18.03 -18.56 -9.20
N GLY A 57 -17.17 -17.61 -9.56
CA GLY A 57 -17.53 -16.50 -10.43
C GLY A 57 -17.21 -16.82 -11.88
N TYR A 58 -15.96 -16.61 -12.28
CA TYR A 58 -15.57 -16.55 -13.68
C TYR A 58 -15.72 -17.87 -14.42
N LEU A 59 -15.11 -18.97 -13.94
CA LEU A 59 -15.20 -20.27 -14.59
C LEU A 59 -16.64 -20.77 -14.71
N HIS A 60 -17.43 -20.61 -13.64
CA HIS A 60 -18.84 -20.96 -13.63
C HIS A 60 -19.62 -20.15 -14.69
N ARG A 61 -19.46 -18.82 -14.72
CA ARG A 61 -20.13 -17.94 -15.67
C ARG A 61 -19.78 -18.26 -17.12
N TYR A 62 -18.50 -18.52 -17.41
CA TYR A 62 -18.08 -18.95 -18.75
C TYR A 62 -18.78 -20.24 -19.17
N THR A 63 -18.84 -21.21 -18.26
CA THR A 63 -19.46 -22.51 -18.52
C THR A 63 -20.96 -22.36 -18.80
N GLU A 64 -21.67 -21.60 -17.95
CA GLU A 64 -23.11 -21.37 -18.09
C GLU A 64 -23.44 -20.65 -19.39
N ILE A 65 -22.77 -19.53 -19.69
CA ILE A 65 -23.04 -18.73 -20.90
C ILE A 65 -22.79 -19.55 -22.18
N LEU A 66 -21.80 -20.44 -22.18
CA LEU A 66 -21.52 -21.32 -23.32
C LEU A 66 -22.53 -22.47 -23.46
N ALA A 67 -23.07 -22.97 -22.35
CA ALA A 67 -23.95 -24.14 -22.34
C ALA A 67 -25.43 -23.80 -22.53
N LYS A 68 -25.89 -22.65 -22.02
CA LYS A 68 -27.31 -22.29 -21.92
C LYS A 68 -27.60 -20.97 -22.63
N ASP A 69 -28.84 -20.80 -23.05
CA ASP A 69 -29.32 -19.53 -23.59
C ASP A 69 -29.70 -18.59 -22.43
N ASN A 70 -29.11 -17.40 -22.40
CA ASN A 70 -29.27 -16.37 -21.36
C ASN A 70 -29.41 -16.89 -19.90
N PRO A 71 -28.44 -17.65 -19.37
CA PRO A 71 -28.51 -18.18 -18.00
C PRO A 71 -28.41 -17.07 -16.97
N THR A 72 -29.07 -17.26 -15.82
CA THR A 72 -28.88 -16.41 -14.64
C THR A 72 -27.81 -17.03 -13.74
N PHE A 73 -26.93 -16.20 -13.17
CA PHE A 73 -25.93 -16.64 -12.19
C PHE A 73 -25.80 -15.65 -11.02
N PRO A 74 -25.52 -16.16 -9.81
CA PRO A 74 -25.47 -15.35 -8.60
C PRO A 74 -24.24 -14.44 -8.55
N ASP A 75 -24.32 -13.42 -7.69
CA ASP A 75 -23.13 -12.69 -7.28
C ASP A 75 -22.20 -13.55 -6.41
N VAL A 76 -20.91 -13.22 -6.41
CA VAL A 76 -19.92 -13.83 -5.52
C VAL A 76 -19.60 -12.83 -4.42
N ASP A 77 -20.33 -12.90 -3.32
CA ASP A 77 -20.07 -12.07 -2.15
C ASP A 77 -18.76 -12.51 -1.47
N GLY A 78 -17.70 -11.78 -1.78
CA GLY A 78 -16.37 -12.06 -1.22
C GLY A 78 -16.27 -11.88 0.28
N ASP A 79 -17.05 -10.95 0.86
CA ASP A 79 -17.03 -10.66 2.30
C ASP A 79 -17.76 -11.78 3.06
N ALA A 80 -18.92 -12.22 2.56
CA ALA A 80 -19.62 -13.38 3.12
C ALA A 80 -18.76 -14.64 3.05
N LEU A 81 -18.14 -14.92 1.89
CA LEU A 81 -17.26 -16.08 1.73
C LEU A 81 -16.03 -16.03 2.63
N ALA A 82 -15.46 -14.85 2.86
CA ALA A 82 -14.31 -14.68 3.74
C ALA A 82 -14.64 -15.07 5.19
N LEU A 83 -15.86 -14.77 5.64
CA LEU A 83 -16.38 -15.16 6.95
C LEU A 83 -16.71 -16.65 7.02
N GLU A 84 -17.54 -17.13 6.07
CA GLU A 84 -18.00 -18.53 5.99
C GLU A 84 -16.81 -19.50 5.96
N ARG A 85 -15.84 -19.24 5.10
CA ARG A 85 -14.68 -20.11 4.87
C ARG A 85 -13.49 -19.79 5.75
N GLN A 86 -13.63 -18.79 6.62
CA GLN A 86 -12.61 -18.36 7.57
C GLN A 86 -11.26 -18.16 6.89
N TYR A 87 -11.20 -17.32 5.84
CA TYR A 87 -10.04 -17.20 4.94
C TYR A 87 -8.69 -17.17 5.66
N ARG A 88 -8.59 -16.47 6.79
CA ARG A 88 -7.36 -16.34 7.59
C ARG A 88 -6.81 -17.66 8.14
N ARG A 89 -7.60 -18.73 8.17
CA ARG A 89 -7.22 -20.07 8.64
C ARG A 89 -6.80 -20.99 7.50
N LEU A 90 -7.00 -20.58 6.24
CA LEU A 90 -6.70 -21.43 5.09
C LEU A 90 -5.19 -21.54 4.84
N ASN A 91 -4.78 -22.67 4.27
CA ASN A 91 -3.41 -22.86 3.83
C ASN A 91 -3.18 -22.14 2.50
N LEU A 92 -2.39 -21.06 2.52
CA LEU A 92 -2.15 -20.23 1.35
C LEU A 92 -1.54 -21.01 0.16
N ARG A 93 -0.73 -22.05 0.42
CA ARG A 93 -0.14 -22.87 -0.65
C ARG A 93 -1.21 -23.69 -1.37
N GLU A 94 -2.16 -24.24 -0.63
CA GLU A 94 -3.29 -24.99 -1.18
C GLU A 94 -4.22 -24.07 -1.96
N VAL A 95 -4.55 -22.90 -1.40
CA VAL A 95 -5.35 -21.87 -2.08
C VAL A 95 -4.73 -21.48 -3.43
N LEU A 96 -3.42 -21.22 -3.47
CA LEU A 96 -2.72 -20.87 -4.70
C LEU A 96 -2.70 -22.03 -5.73
N ARG A 97 -2.54 -23.26 -5.25
CA ARG A 97 -2.60 -24.46 -6.11
C ARG A 97 -3.99 -24.59 -6.72
N ASP A 98 -5.03 -24.45 -5.92
CA ASP A 98 -6.42 -24.56 -6.34
C ASP A 98 -6.79 -23.45 -7.31
N TRP A 99 -6.37 -22.21 -7.05
CA TRP A 99 -6.60 -21.09 -7.97
C TRP A 99 -5.92 -21.31 -9.32
N ARG A 100 -4.67 -21.79 -9.34
CA ARG A 100 -3.95 -22.12 -10.58
C ARG A 100 -4.62 -23.23 -11.38
N ALA A 101 -5.17 -24.23 -10.71
CA ALA A 101 -5.92 -25.30 -11.38
C ALA A 101 -7.18 -24.74 -12.05
N ALA A 102 -7.99 -23.98 -11.32
CA ALA A 102 -9.18 -23.33 -11.87
C ALA A 102 -8.84 -22.38 -13.03
N ARG A 103 -7.75 -21.62 -12.93
CA ARG A 103 -7.28 -20.74 -14.01
C ARG A 103 -6.91 -21.50 -15.28
N LYS A 104 -6.30 -22.70 -15.16
CA LYS A 104 -6.02 -23.56 -16.32
C LYS A 104 -7.32 -24.03 -16.99
N GLU A 105 -8.33 -24.37 -16.21
CA GLU A 105 -9.66 -24.76 -16.71
C GLU A 105 -10.33 -23.59 -17.45
N SER A 106 -10.34 -22.38 -16.86
CA SER A 106 -10.86 -21.17 -17.51
C SER A 106 -10.17 -20.90 -18.85
N LEU A 107 -8.83 -20.95 -18.88
CA LEU A 107 -8.08 -20.70 -20.11
C LEU A 107 -8.29 -21.80 -21.17
N ALA A 108 -8.44 -23.05 -20.75
CA ALA A 108 -8.75 -24.15 -21.66
C ALA A 108 -10.14 -24.01 -22.28
N LEU A 109 -11.12 -23.54 -21.52
CA LEU A 109 -12.46 -23.24 -21.98
C LEU A 109 -12.46 -22.05 -22.95
N LEU A 110 -11.87 -20.92 -22.54
CA LEU A 110 -11.83 -19.68 -23.32
C LEU A 110 -11.10 -19.85 -24.66
N ARG A 111 -10.06 -20.71 -24.72
CA ARG A 111 -9.35 -21.04 -25.96
C ARG A 111 -10.27 -21.66 -27.03
N ARG A 112 -11.39 -22.27 -26.64
CA ARG A 112 -12.32 -22.94 -27.57
C ARG A 112 -13.44 -22.03 -28.06
N VAL A 113 -13.58 -20.82 -27.50
CA VAL A 113 -14.67 -19.88 -27.83
C VAL A 113 -14.40 -19.22 -29.18
N LYS A 114 -15.38 -19.30 -30.10
CA LYS A 114 -15.25 -18.84 -31.49
C LYS A 114 -16.39 -17.90 -31.90
N GLY A 115 -16.07 -16.95 -32.77
CA GLY A 115 -17.06 -16.11 -33.46
C GLY A 115 -18.07 -15.46 -32.51
N GLY A 116 -19.35 -15.55 -32.85
CA GLY A 116 -20.45 -14.98 -32.08
C GLY A 116 -20.68 -15.59 -30.68
N GLN A 117 -19.92 -16.62 -30.27
CA GLN A 117 -20.00 -17.10 -28.88
C GLN A 117 -19.55 -16.05 -27.87
N TRP A 118 -18.61 -15.18 -28.25
CA TRP A 118 -18.10 -14.09 -27.41
C TRP A 118 -19.18 -13.07 -27.00
N THR A 119 -20.21 -12.91 -27.84
CA THR A 119 -21.33 -12.01 -27.61
C THR A 119 -22.52 -12.69 -26.94
N ARG A 120 -22.44 -14.00 -26.61
CA ARG A 120 -23.48 -14.68 -25.83
C ARG A 120 -23.61 -14.04 -24.47
N ILE A 121 -24.85 -13.90 -24.01
CA ILE A 121 -25.23 -13.18 -22.80
C ILE A 121 -25.66 -14.20 -21.74
N GLY A 122 -25.38 -13.88 -20.48
CA GLY A 122 -26.14 -14.35 -19.33
C GLY A 122 -26.45 -13.18 -18.39
N THR A 123 -27.33 -13.38 -17.42
CA THR A 123 -27.81 -12.34 -16.52
C THR A 123 -27.20 -12.51 -15.13
N HIS A 124 -26.37 -11.55 -14.71
CA HIS A 124 -25.88 -11.47 -13.34
C HIS A 124 -26.99 -10.97 -12.43
N GLU A 125 -27.19 -11.62 -11.29
CA GLU A 125 -28.20 -11.26 -10.29
C GLU A 125 -28.26 -9.76 -9.99
N ILE A 126 -27.10 -9.13 -9.74
CA ILE A 126 -27.01 -7.71 -9.40
C ILE A 126 -26.70 -6.80 -10.61
N LEU A 127 -25.78 -7.20 -11.48
CA LEU A 127 -25.23 -6.33 -12.54
C LEU A 127 -26.03 -6.41 -13.85
N GLY A 128 -27.02 -7.32 -13.92
CA GLY A 128 -27.82 -7.53 -15.11
C GLY A 128 -27.08 -8.25 -16.24
N PRO A 129 -27.48 -8.03 -17.50
CA PRO A 129 -26.93 -8.74 -18.65
C PRO A 129 -25.42 -8.53 -18.82
N MET A 130 -24.68 -9.62 -18.98
CA MET A 130 -23.24 -9.61 -19.29
C MET A 130 -22.94 -10.59 -20.42
N SER A 131 -22.21 -10.13 -21.43
CA SER A 131 -21.65 -11.02 -22.44
C SER A 131 -20.42 -11.76 -21.90
N LEU A 132 -20.04 -12.86 -22.56
CA LEU A 132 -18.77 -13.56 -22.32
C LEU A 132 -17.57 -12.61 -22.36
N GLU A 133 -17.59 -11.67 -23.30
CA GLU A 133 -16.65 -10.55 -23.42
C GLU A 133 -16.62 -9.67 -22.16
N THR A 134 -17.78 -9.26 -21.65
CA THR A 134 -17.88 -8.47 -20.42
C THR A 134 -17.36 -9.24 -19.20
N VAL A 135 -17.65 -10.54 -19.11
CA VAL A 135 -17.13 -11.39 -18.02
C VAL A 135 -15.59 -11.43 -18.05
N LEU A 136 -15.00 -11.62 -19.24
CA LEU A 136 -13.54 -11.64 -19.41
C LEU A 136 -12.90 -10.29 -19.06
N GLN A 137 -13.50 -9.18 -19.51
CA GLN A 137 -13.01 -7.84 -19.19
C GLN A 137 -13.02 -7.58 -17.68
N ARG A 138 -14.11 -7.99 -17.00
CA ARG A 138 -14.22 -7.88 -15.54
C ARG A 138 -13.22 -8.78 -14.81
N GLN A 139 -12.92 -9.98 -15.32
CA GLN A 139 -11.88 -10.84 -14.74
C GLN A 139 -10.50 -10.18 -14.84
N ALA A 140 -10.13 -9.75 -16.05
CA ALA A 140 -8.81 -9.20 -16.32
C ALA A 140 -8.57 -7.90 -15.54
N HIS A 141 -9.46 -6.91 -15.65
CA HIS A 141 -9.22 -5.59 -15.08
C HIS A 141 -9.82 -5.43 -13.69
N GLY A 142 -11.07 -5.90 -13.50
CA GLY A 142 -11.83 -5.69 -12.27
C GLY A 142 -11.40 -6.58 -11.11
N ASN A 143 -10.79 -7.74 -11.39
CA ASN A 143 -10.33 -8.69 -10.39
C ASN A 143 -8.81 -8.85 -10.41
N ASP A 144 -8.24 -9.32 -11.51
CA ASP A 144 -6.82 -9.69 -11.55
C ASP A 144 -5.89 -8.49 -11.38
N GLU A 145 -5.97 -7.49 -12.27
CA GLU A 145 -5.16 -6.27 -12.15
C GLU A 145 -5.47 -5.51 -10.87
N ALA A 146 -6.76 -5.34 -10.55
CA ALA A 146 -7.20 -4.63 -9.35
C ALA A 146 -6.61 -5.24 -8.07
N HIS A 147 -6.61 -6.57 -7.92
CA HIS A 147 -6.04 -7.22 -6.74
C HIS A 147 -4.51 -7.24 -6.73
N LEU A 148 -3.85 -7.31 -7.89
CA LEU A 148 -2.39 -7.14 -7.95
C LEU A 148 -1.98 -5.74 -7.47
N VAL A 149 -2.67 -4.70 -7.95
CA VAL A 149 -2.47 -3.31 -7.48
C VAL A 149 -2.78 -3.20 -5.99
N GLN A 150 -3.87 -3.80 -5.52
CA GLN A 150 -4.23 -3.79 -4.10
C GLN A 150 -3.15 -4.43 -3.22
N ILE A 151 -2.55 -5.53 -3.65
CA ILE A 151 -1.45 -6.20 -2.93
C ILE A 151 -0.22 -5.28 -2.85
N GLU A 152 0.17 -4.63 -3.94
CA GLU A 152 1.31 -3.70 -3.94
C GLU A 152 1.05 -2.45 -3.07
N ASN A 153 -0.20 -1.96 -3.06
CA ASN A 153 -0.60 -0.88 -2.15
C ASN A 153 -0.47 -1.30 -0.67
N ILE A 154 -0.89 -2.52 -0.32
CA ILE A 154 -0.73 -3.06 1.04
C ILE A 154 0.76 -3.18 1.40
N LYS A 155 1.60 -3.69 0.50
CA LYS A 155 3.05 -3.82 0.71
C LYS A 155 3.70 -2.47 0.95
N THR A 156 3.41 -1.49 0.08
CA THR A 156 3.94 -0.13 0.16
C THR A 156 3.54 0.53 1.48
N ARG A 157 2.25 0.45 1.83
CA ARG A 157 1.72 1.02 3.06
C ARG A 157 2.35 0.39 4.30
N TRP A 158 2.46 -0.93 4.34
CA TRP A 158 3.12 -1.63 5.44
C TRP A 158 4.58 -1.23 5.58
N GLN A 159 5.32 -1.11 4.48
CA GLN A 159 6.72 -0.70 4.48
C GLN A 159 6.88 0.72 5.02
N ILE A 160 6.04 1.66 4.58
CA ILE A 160 6.03 3.05 5.05
C ILE A 160 5.80 3.08 6.57
N LEU A 161 4.70 2.48 7.04
CA LEU A 161 4.34 2.50 8.47
C LEU A 161 5.40 1.82 9.33
N SER A 162 5.91 0.67 8.90
CA SER A 162 6.95 -0.06 9.63
C SER A 162 8.26 0.73 9.70
N THR A 163 8.65 1.38 8.59
CA THR A 163 9.87 2.19 8.57
C THR A 163 9.72 3.40 9.49
N LEU A 164 8.61 4.13 9.38
CA LEU A 164 8.33 5.28 10.23
C LEU A 164 8.28 4.89 11.71
N GLN A 165 7.72 3.73 12.05
CA GLN A 165 7.66 3.22 13.41
C GLN A 165 9.04 2.85 13.98
N GLU A 166 9.97 2.37 13.15
CA GLU A 166 11.32 1.97 13.59
C GLU A 166 12.33 3.13 13.62
N THR A 167 12.12 4.21 12.85
CA THR A 167 13.05 5.37 12.81
C THR A 167 13.41 5.90 14.21
N PRO A 168 12.47 6.15 15.15
CA PRO A 168 12.84 6.70 16.45
C PRO A 168 13.73 5.79 17.28
N LYS A 169 13.59 4.46 17.13
CA LYS A 169 14.49 3.50 17.79
C LYS A 169 15.88 3.53 17.17
N ALA A 170 15.95 3.64 15.84
CA ALA A 170 17.23 3.76 15.14
C ALA A 170 17.96 5.06 15.50
N VAL A 171 17.24 6.19 15.60
CA VAL A 171 17.78 7.46 16.08
C VAL A 171 18.24 7.33 17.54
N ALA A 172 17.42 6.79 18.43
CA ALA A 172 17.78 6.56 19.83
C ALA A 172 19.05 5.71 19.99
N ALA A 173 19.27 4.74 19.10
CA ALA A 173 20.47 3.91 19.11
C ALA A 173 21.74 4.73 18.82
N VAL A 174 21.69 5.73 17.94
CA VAL A 174 22.84 6.62 17.65
C VAL A 174 23.20 7.48 18.88
N PHE A 175 22.19 7.92 19.64
CA PHE A 175 22.41 8.75 20.84
C PHE A 175 22.80 7.95 22.08
N ARG A 176 22.69 6.62 22.06
CA ARG A 176 23.03 5.77 23.21
C ARG A 176 24.52 5.91 23.53
N GLY A 177 24.83 6.39 24.74
CA GLY A 177 26.21 6.61 25.17
C GLY A 177 26.91 7.78 24.48
N ALA A 178 26.17 8.67 23.80
CA ALA A 178 26.69 9.97 23.38
C ALA A 178 26.85 10.90 24.58
N SER A 179 27.99 11.60 24.67
CA SER A 179 28.11 12.74 25.57
C SER A 179 27.30 13.92 25.03
N ASP A 180 26.92 14.84 25.92
CA ASP A 180 26.24 16.07 25.54
C ASP A 180 27.12 16.94 24.60
N ASP A 181 28.42 17.02 24.88
CA ASP A 181 29.40 17.69 24.02
C ASP A 181 29.42 17.12 22.59
N LEU A 182 29.35 15.79 22.44
CA LEU A 182 29.27 15.16 21.13
C LEU A 182 27.96 15.50 20.44
N ALA A 183 26.83 15.40 21.15
CA ALA A 183 25.52 15.69 20.58
C ALA A 183 25.45 17.13 20.03
N ARG A 184 26.09 18.09 20.71
CA ARG A 184 26.10 19.51 20.34
C ARG A 184 27.20 19.92 19.38
N ARG A 185 28.18 19.05 19.11
CA ARG A 185 29.32 19.37 18.25
C ARG A 185 28.86 19.53 16.81
N LYS A 186 29.06 20.73 16.26
CA LYS A 186 28.89 20.98 14.83
C LYS A 186 30.14 20.53 14.06
N PRO A 187 30.00 19.78 12.94
CA PRO A 187 31.15 19.39 12.13
C PRO A 187 31.75 20.57 11.35
N ALA A 188 30.96 21.63 11.11
CA ALA A 188 31.38 22.92 10.59
C ALA A 188 30.35 23.99 10.97
N PRO A 189 30.67 25.29 10.96
CA PRO A 189 29.76 26.35 11.42
C PRO A 189 28.37 26.34 10.75
N ASP A 190 28.32 26.01 9.46
CA ASP A 190 27.13 25.97 8.60
C ASP A 190 26.43 24.60 8.55
N LYS A 191 26.89 23.63 9.36
CA LYS A 191 26.34 22.27 9.40
C LYS A 191 25.69 22.00 10.74
N TRP A 192 24.63 21.21 10.71
CA TRP A 192 23.92 20.82 11.92
C TRP A 192 24.70 19.79 12.73
N SER A 193 24.66 19.93 14.05
CA SER A 193 25.06 18.93 15.03
C SER A 193 24.09 17.73 15.04
N MET A 194 24.41 16.69 15.81
CA MET A 194 23.48 15.60 16.02
C MET A 194 22.19 16.08 16.71
N LEU A 195 22.31 16.93 17.73
CA LEU A 195 21.17 17.50 18.45
C LEU A 195 20.28 18.34 17.53
N GLU A 196 20.87 19.17 16.67
CA GLU A 196 20.10 19.98 15.73
C GLU A 196 19.33 19.11 14.71
N ILE A 197 19.93 18.00 14.26
CA ILE A 197 19.22 17.03 13.41
C ILE A 197 18.07 16.35 14.17
N LEU A 198 18.25 16.01 15.45
CA LEU A 198 17.20 15.41 16.27
C LEU A 198 16.02 16.38 16.49
N CYS A 199 16.30 17.63 16.85
CA CYS A 199 15.27 18.66 17.01
C CYS A 199 14.53 18.94 15.68
N HIS A 200 15.25 18.94 14.56
CA HIS A 200 14.62 19.04 13.24
C HIS A 200 13.67 17.86 12.99
N LEU A 201 14.11 16.62 13.21
CA LEU A 201 13.24 15.44 13.07
C LEU A 201 11.98 15.55 13.95
N ARG A 202 12.12 15.98 15.21
CA ARG A 202 10.99 16.25 16.11
C ARG A 202 10.01 17.25 15.52
N ASP A 203 10.49 18.40 15.06
CA ASP A 203 9.62 19.52 14.71
C ASP A 203 8.99 19.35 13.32
N VAL A 204 9.66 18.68 12.38
CA VAL A 204 9.05 18.42 11.07
C VAL A 204 7.88 17.44 11.14
N GLU A 205 7.78 16.61 12.18
CA GLU A 205 6.60 15.75 12.40
C GLU A 205 5.31 16.55 12.36
N GLN A 206 5.29 17.72 13.00
CA GLN A 206 4.11 18.60 13.03
C GLN A 206 3.72 19.05 11.62
N LEU A 207 4.69 19.34 10.76
CA LEU A 207 4.42 19.68 9.35
C LEU A 207 3.85 18.48 8.58
N PHE A 208 4.37 17.27 8.81
CA PHE A 208 3.85 16.06 8.17
C PHE A 208 2.41 15.77 8.61
N VAL A 209 2.15 15.78 9.91
CA VAL A 209 0.81 15.57 10.50
C VAL A 209 -0.18 16.61 10.02
N GLU A 210 0.20 17.90 10.03
CA GLU A 210 -0.65 18.97 9.50
C GLU A 210 -1.04 18.70 8.04
N ARG A 211 -0.07 18.30 7.21
CA ARG A 211 -0.34 17.99 5.80
C ARG A 211 -1.25 16.78 5.65
N TYR A 212 -1.00 15.68 6.37
CA TYR A 212 -1.86 14.50 6.32
C TYR A 212 -3.29 14.84 6.76
N GLY A 213 -3.45 15.56 7.87
CA GLY A 213 -4.75 15.99 8.38
C GLY A 213 -5.48 16.93 7.41
N LYS A 214 -4.79 17.92 6.83
CA LYS A 214 -5.38 18.83 5.85
C LYS A 214 -5.87 18.07 4.62
N VAL A 215 -4.99 17.28 3.99
CA VAL A 215 -5.32 16.54 2.77
C VAL A 215 -6.43 15.50 3.01
N ALA A 216 -6.45 14.88 4.19
CA ALA A 216 -7.51 13.93 4.53
C ALA A 216 -8.89 14.59 4.67
N ASN A 217 -8.96 15.83 5.16
CA ASN A 217 -10.22 16.47 5.56
C ASN A 217 -10.70 17.60 4.64
N HIS A 218 -9.85 18.11 3.76
CA HIS A 218 -10.19 19.22 2.85
C HIS A 218 -9.96 18.83 1.41
N ASP A 219 -10.74 19.39 0.50
CA ASP A 219 -10.54 19.21 -0.93
C ASP A 219 -9.36 20.06 -1.42
N ARG A 220 -8.36 19.40 -2.01
CA ARG A 220 -7.13 19.98 -2.59
C ARG A 220 -6.55 21.19 -1.83
N PRO A 221 -6.26 21.08 -0.51
CA PRO A 221 -5.79 22.20 0.29
C PRO A 221 -4.38 22.64 -0.09
N GLN A 222 -4.08 23.93 0.09
CA GLN A 222 -2.72 24.46 -0.04
C GLN A 222 -1.82 23.93 1.10
N LEU A 223 -0.66 23.39 0.74
CA LEU A 223 0.31 22.84 1.68
C LEU A 223 1.44 23.83 1.92
N ARG A 224 1.71 24.20 3.17
CA ARG A 224 2.84 25.09 3.47
C ARG A 224 4.18 24.37 3.42
N THR A 225 5.25 25.15 3.31
CA THR A 225 6.64 24.70 3.51
C THR A 225 7.24 25.42 4.71
N ILE A 226 8.32 24.88 5.27
CA ILE A 226 9.07 25.52 6.36
C ILE A 226 10.47 25.88 5.87
N ASN A 227 11.00 27.01 6.36
CA ASN A 227 12.42 27.30 6.28
C ASN A 227 13.09 26.65 7.50
N GLN A 228 13.73 25.50 7.27
CA GLN A 228 14.32 24.68 8.33
C GLN A 228 15.47 25.40 9.06
N GLU A 229 16.28 26.21 8.35
CA GLU A 229 17.40 26.94 8.96
C GLU A 229 16.89 28.05 9.88
N ALA A 230 15.87 28.79 9.42
CA ALA A 230 15.24 29.83 10.23
C ALA A 230 14.53 29.25 11.47
N LEU A 231 13.93 28.07 11.33
CA LEU A 231 13.28 27.37 12.45
C LEU A 231 14.31 26.92 13.49
N ALA A 232 15.39 26.26 13.05
CA ALA A 232 16.47 25.80 13.92
C ALA A 232 17.13 26.95 14.69
N ALA A 233 17.37 28.09 14.02
CA ALA A 233 17.90 29.29 14.66
C ALA A 233 16.93 29.91 15.67
N THR A 234 15.66 30.08 15.29
CA THR A 234 14.61 30.67 16.16
C THR A 234 14.42 29.84 17.43
N LEU A 235 14.38 28.52 17.30
CA LEU A 235 14.16 27.61 18.42
C LEU A 235 15.46 27.20 19.13
N ARG A 236 16.61 27.72 18.69
CA ARG A 236 17.94 27.46 19.27
C ARG A 236 18.17 25.97 19.50
N TYR A 237 18.01 25.17 18.45
CA TYR A 237 18.05 23.69 18.54
C TYR A 237 19.27 23.16 19.30
N ASN A 238 20.45 23.76 19.12
CA ASN A 238 21.66 23.29 19.79
C ASN A 238 21.74 23.62 21.29
N GLU A 239 20.76 24.35 21.84
CA GLU A 239 20.60 24.64 23.28
C GLU A 239 19.55 23.72 23.94
N ASP A 240 18.86 22.86 23.18
CA ASP A 240 17.79 21.98 23.69
C ASP A 240 18.35 20.81 24.53
N ASP A 241 17.48 20.07 25.22
CA ASP A 241 17.83 18.85 25.94
C ASP A 241 17.69 17.63 24.99
N PRO A 242 18.79 16.89 24.69
CA PRO A 242 18.74 15.76 23.77
C PRO A 242 17.78 14.64 24.21
N ALA A 243 17.66 14.39 25.51
CA ALA A 243 16.77 13.36 26.04
C ALA A 243 15.30 13.78 25.95
N VAL A 244 14.99 15.07 26.14
CA VAL A 244 13.65 15.62 25.93
C VAL A 244 13.28 15.55 24.45
N ALA A 245 14.12 16.08 23.57
CA ALA A 245 13.87 16.10 22.13
C ALA A 245 13.66 14.69 21.55
N LEU A 246 14.42 13.70 22.03
CA LEU A 246 14.24 12.30 21.63
C LEU A 246 12.91 11.71 22.10
N ARG A 247 12.49 11.98 23.34
CA ARG A 247 11.18 11.51 23.84
C ARG A 247 10.03 12.15 23.08
N GLU A 248 10.12 13.45 22.80
CA GLU A 248 9.10 14.16 22.03
C GLU A 248 9.02 13.64 20.58
N PHE A 249 10.16 13.43 19.91
CA PHE A 249 10.18 12.82 18.59
C PHE A 249 9.52 11.42 18.59
N GLN A 250 9.81 10.60 19.59
CA GLN A 250 9.18 9.28 19.74
C GLN A 250 7.66 9.38 19.92
N ALA A 251 7.18 10.33 20.72
CA ALA A 251 5.76 10.55 20.95
C ALA A 251 5.05 11.03 19.67
N PHE A 252 5.58 12.09 19.03
CA PHE A 252 5.02 12.60 17.78
C PHE A 252 5.02 11.55 16.67
N ARG A 253 6.09 10.75 16.55
CA ARG A 253 6.13 9.68 15.56
C ARG A 253 5.05 8.62 15.82
N ALA A 254 4.79 8.25 17.07
CA ALA A 254 3.74 7.31 17.40
C ALA A 254 2.36 7.84 16.98
N GLU A 255 2.10 9.13 17.18
CA GLU A 255 0.88 9.81 16.71
C GLU A 255 0.78 9.84 15.18
N THR A 256 1.87 10.17 14.49
CA THR A 256 1.94 10.15 13.01
C THR A 256 1.62 8.76 12.45
N VAL A 257 2.21 7.71 13.02
CA VAL A 257 1.95 6.32 12.60
C VAL A 257 0.51 5.93 12.89
N ALA A 258 -0.06 6.33 14.03
CA ALA A 258 -1.46 6.07 14.37
C ALA A 258 -2.42 6.75 13.38
N LEU A 259 -2.19 8.02 13.06
CA LEU A 259 -2.96 8.79 12.08
C LEU A 259 -2.94 8.10 10.70
N LEU A 260 -1.75 7.81 10.17
CA LEU A 260 -1.61 7.17 8.86
C LEU A 260 -2.20 5.76 8.83
N SER A 261 -2.15 5.03 9.95
CA SER A 261 -2.75 3.69 10.08
C SER A 261 -4.28 3.76 10.06
N ALA A 262 -4.89 4.82 10.59
CA ALA A 262 -6.35 4.97 10.64
C ALA A 262 -6.98 5.33 9.27
N LEU A 263 -6.21 5.87 8.33
CA LEU A 263 -6.75 6.33 7.03
C LEU A 263 -7.24 5.18 6.15
N ALA A 264 -8.39 5.36 5.50
CA ALA A 264 -8.86 4.42 4.47
C ALA A 264 -7.99 4.52 3.20
N GLN A 265 -7.95 3.46 2.39
CA GLN A 265 -7.12 3.44 1.16
C GLN A 265 -7.41 4.63 0.21
N PRO A 266 -8.66 5.01 -0.09
CA PRO A 266 -8.92 6.18 -0.94
C PRO A 266 -8.39 7.49 -0.35
N SER A 267 -8.27 7.60 0.98
CA SER A 267 -7.69 8.78 1.63
C SER A 267 -6.20 8.93 1.30
N TRP A 268 -5.47 7.83 1.10
CA TRP A 268 -4.05 7.87 0.73
C TRP A 268 -3.81 8.51 -0.66
N GLU A 269 -4.82 8.43 -1.53
CA GLU A 269 -4.79 8.96 -2.90
C GLU A 269 -5.24 10.42 -2.98
N ARG A 270 -5.87 10.96 -1.92
CA ARG A 270 -6.23 12.38 -1.85
C ARG A 270 -4.99 13.26 -1.96
N VAL A 271 -5.13 14.38 -2.67
CA VAL A 271 -4.04 15.32 -2.96
C VAL A 271 -4.27 16.69 -2.32
N GLY A 272 -3.17 17.33 -1.93
CA GLY A 272 -3.11 18.78 -1.67
C GLY A 272 -2.14 19.46 -2.65
N LEU A 273 -2.19 20.78 -2.72
CA LEU A 273 -1.36 21.59 -3.61
C LEU A 273 -0.07 22.00 -2.89
N HIS A 274 1.05 21.38 -3.26
CA HIS A 274 2.37 21.70 -2.73
C HIS A 274 3.06 22.76 -3.61
N PRO A 275 3.56 23.89 -3.04
CA PRO A 275 4.09 25.04 -3.80
C PRO A 275 5.16 24.70 -4.84
N LYS A 276 5.99 23.68 -4.57
CA LYS A 276 7.05 23.22 -5.47
C LYS A 276 6.74 21.96 -6.27
N ARG A 277 5.70 21.20 -5.90
CA ARG A 277 5.45 19.84 -6.41
C ARG A 277 4.11 19.67 -7.11
N GLY A 278 3.23 20.68 -7.05
CA GLY A 278 1.87 20.56 -7.56
C GLY A 278 1.06 19.59 -6.69
N ASP A 279 0.27 18.72 -7.34
CA ASP A 279 -0.53 17.71 -6.65
C ASP A 279 0.37 16.75 -5.86
N PHE A 280 0.15 16.72 -4.56
CA PHE A 280 0.95 15.93 -3.63
C PHE A 280 0.04 15.13 -2.71
N SER A 281 -0.01 13.81 -2.94
CA SER A 281 -0.89 12.91 -2.20
C SER A 281 -0.38 12.58 -0.81
N ILE A 282 -1.26 12.07 0.06
CA ILE A 282 -0.86 11.51 1.35
C ILE A 282 0.19 10.40 1.14
N ALA A 283 -0.02 9.51 0.16
CA ALA A 283 0.94 8.46 -0.18
C ALA A 283 2.31 9.03 -0.58
N ALA A 284 2.34 10.02 -1.48
CA ALA A 284 3.59 10.66 -1.92
C ALA A 284 4.30 11.38 -0.76
N ASN A 285 3.52 12.02 0.12
CA ASN A 285 4.04 12.69 1.30
C ASN A 285 4.62 11.70 2.32
N ALA A 286 3.99 10.54 2.53
CA ALA A 286 4.51 9.49 3.40
C ALA A 286 5.77 8.81 2.86
N VAL A 287 5.88 8.60 1.53
CA VAL A 287 7.14 8.16 0.89
C VAL A 287 8.25 9.18 1.09
N MET A 288 7.94 10.47 0.91
CA MET A 288 8.91 11.54 1.15
C MET A 288 9.34 11.61 2.62
N HIS A 289 8.42 11.39 3.56
CA HIS A 289 8.72 11.32 4.99
C HIS A 289 9.76 10.24 5.30
N VAL A 290 9.56 9.03 4.78
CA VAL A 290 10.52 7.93 4.94
C VAL A 290 11.89 8.28 4.34
N ALA A 291 11.92 8.87 3.15
CA ALA A 291 13.17 9.26 2.50
C ALA A 291 13.91 10.39 3.27
N HIS A 292 13.16 11.34 3.81
CA HIS A 292 13.67 12.42 4.65
C HIS A 292 14.37 11.87 5.89
N ASP A 293 13.70 10.99 6.64
CA ASP A 293 14.26 10.32 7.81
C ASP A 293 15.52 9.55 7.48
N ALA A 294 15.51 8.76 6.40
CA ALA A 294 16.66 7.96 5.99
C ALA A 294 17.90 8.83 5.74
N ASN A 295 17.73 9.98 5.09
CA ASN A 295 18.81 10.95 4.88
C ASN A 295 19.35 11.50 6.21
N HIS A 296 18.48 11.89 7.15
CA HIS A 296 18.92 12.41 8.45
C HIS A 296 19.55 11.34 9.34
N LEU A 297 19.01 10.12 9.36
CA LEU A 297 19.57 9.00 10.10
C LEU A 297 20.96 8.61 9.57
N ALA A 298 21.17 8.63 8.25
CA ALA A 298 22.49 8.41 7.66
C ALA A 298 23.51 9.46 8.13
N ARG A 299 23.10 10.74 8.17
CA ARG A 299 23.96 11.82 8.70
C ARG A 299 24.28 11.66 10.18
N LEU A 300 23.27 11.31 10.99
CA LEU A 300 23.46 11.03 12.43
C LEU A 300 24.50 9.93 12.66
N ARG A 301 24.44 8.84 11.88
CA ARG A 301 25.43 7.75 11.95
C ARG A 301 26.83 8.22 11.56
N ALA A 302 26.96 8.97 10.47
CA ALA A 302 28.25 9.50 10.03
C ALA A 302 28.89 10.44 11.08
N LEU A 303 28.11 11.33 11.70
CA LEU A 303 28.60 12.20 12.77
C LEU A 303 29.04 11.41 14.00
N ARG A 304 28.32 10.33 14.32
CA ARG A 304 28.66 9.45 15.43
C ARG A 304 29.99 8.72 15.18
N GLU A 305 30.16 8.14 14.01
CA GLU A 305 31.38 7.40 13.62
C GLU A 305 32.62 8.31 13.55
N GLN A 306 32.47 9.58 13.15
CA GLN A 306 33.59 10.53 13.08
C GLN A 306 34.13 10.97 14.45
N ALA A 307 33.42 10.66 15.53
CA ALA A 307 33.75 11.09 16.88
C ALA A 307 34.13 9.95 17.84
N GLU A 308 34.05 8.71 17.37
CA GLU A 308 34.59 7.50 18.02
C GLU A 308 36.04 7.27 17.57
#